data_AF-A0A9P8CCN7-F1
#
_entry.id   AF-A0A9P8CCN7-F1
#
_cell.length_a   1.000
_cell.length_b   1.000
_cell.length_c   1.000
_cell.angle_alpha   90.00
_cell.angle_beta   90.00
_cell.angle_gamma   90.00
#
_symmetry.space_group_name_H-M   'P 1'
#
loop_
_entity.id
_entity.type
_entity.pdbx_description
1 polymer ?
#
loop_
_entity_poly.entity_id
_entity_poly.type
_entity_poly.pdbx_seq_one_letter_code
_entity_poly.pdbx_strand_id
1 'polypeptide(L)'
;MWGVSYWVFPVISALCWIGMLMGMLIHWCVDGKPHYSSMEPTQNIAYISDVGAGSLKPLFITGSCVTTVFLDLSFISERWLRHNGRLVANTSVFQKVLSLVSLFFAGVGTVGLICLSIFDTLRYPTLHDLFLLLFIVGYVISAVFLCWEYQRLGIHFRQHAVLRNSFWIKLAFIFIELALAIAFAVCNFKYNYNAAAVLEWAVSFVFTFYVLSFVYDLIPAVKTKGAPFNRSTEMEQEANDPEARAHDREGRFTADSERTLAANDIRTTSGTKAPVGRNF
;
A
#
# COMPACT_ATOMS: atom_id res chain seq x y z
N MET A 1 -4.98 25.50 -12.74
CA MET A 1 -3.79 25.21 -11.90
C MET A 1 -3.45 23.74 -12.06
N TRP A 2 -2.17 23.42 -12.27
CA TRP A 2 -1.66 22.23 -12.95
C TRP A 2 -2.22 20.88 -12.43
N GLY A 3 -2.80 20.11 -13.35
CA GLY A 3 -3.55 18.88 -13.08
C GLY A 3 -2.68 17.63 -12.88
N VAL A 4 -1.59 17.73 -12.11
CA VAL A 4 -0.86 16.52 -11.70
C VAL A 4 -1.71 15.78 -10.67
N SER A 5 -2.09 14.57 -11.05
CA SER A 5 -2.90 13.71 -10.23
C SER A 5 -2.01 13.01 -9.20
N TYR A 6 -2.26 13.20 -7.90
CA TYR A 6 -1.37 12.74 -6.81
C TYR A 6 -1.02 11.25 -6.86
N TRP A 7 -1.87 10.40 -7.46
CA TRP A 7 -1.59 8.97 -7.66
C TRP A 7 -0.41 8.68 -8.59
N VAL A 8 0.05 9.66 -9.37
CA VAL A 8 1.20 9.48 -10.28
C VAL A 8 2.51 9.31 -9.49
N PHE A 9 2.61 9.88 -8.28
CA PHE A 9 3.82 9.79 -7.48
C PHE A 9 4.22 8.35 -7.12
N PRO A 10 3.34 7.52 -6.50
CA PRO A 10 3.71 6.14 -6.20
C PRO A 10 3.90 5.29 -7.47
N VAL A 11 3.25 5.64 -8.59
CA VAL A 11 3.46 4.94 -9.87
C VAL A 11 4.88 5.19 -10.41
N ILE A 12 5.33 6.44 -10.43
CA ILE A 12 6.70 6.76 -10.87
C ILE A 12 7.71 6.07 -9.96
N SER A 13 7.50 6.14 -8.63
CA SER A 13 8.35 5.47 -7.65
C SER A 13 8.47 3.97 -7.93
N ALA A 14 7.34 3.27 -8.05
CA ALA A 14 7.31 1.82 -8.30
C ALA A 14 7.92 1.43 -9.65
N LEU A 15 7.62 2.17 -10.72
CA LEU A 15 8.16 1.88 -12.06
C LEU A 15 9.67 2.08 -12.13
N CYS A 16 10.18 3.13 -11.49
CA CYS A 16 11.63 3.35 -11.41
C CYS A 16 12.31 2.25 -10.58
N TRP A 17 11.72 1.86 -9.45
CA TRP A 17 12.26 0.80 -8.61
C TRP A 17 12.30 -0.55 -9.34
N ILE A 18 11.16 -1.01 -9.87
CA ILE A 18 11.10 -2.30 -10.58
C ILE A 18 11.94 -2.27 -11.86
N GLY A 19 11.97 -1.15 -12.58
CA GLY A 19 12.79 -1.00 -13.79
C GLY A 19 14.28 -1.11 -13.48
N MET A 20 14.73 -0.49 -12.39
CA MET A 20 16.11 -0.61 -11.89
C MET A 20 16.44 -2.05 -11.48
N LEU A 21 15.58 -2.70 -10.69
CA LEU A 21 15.77 -4.10 -10.27
C LEU A 21 15.82 -5.05 -11.46
N MET A 22 14.86 -4.94 -12.37
CA MET A 22 14.82 -5.76 -13.59
C MET A 22 16.04 -5.50 -14.47
N GLY A 23 16.47 -4.25 -14.61
CA GLY A 23 17.68 -3.90 -15.36
C GLY A 23 18.93 -4.59 -14.81
N MET A 24 19.12 -4.54 -13.49
CA MET A 24 20.24 -5.22 -12.82
C MET A 24 20.14 -6.74 -12.91
N LEU A 25 18.95 -7.32 -12.70
CA LEU A 25 18.76 -8.77 -12.75
C LEU A 25 18.99 -9.31 -14.17
N ILE A 26 18.43 -8.64 -15.18
CA ILE A 26 18.59 -9.02 -16.59
C ILE A 26 20.06 -8.90 -17.00
N HIS A 27 20.74 -7.80 -16.65
CA HIS A 27 22.16 -7.63 -16.93
C HIS A 27 22.99 -8.77 -16.32
N TRP A 28 22.78 -9.09 -15.04
CA TRP A 28 23.48 -10.20 -14.39
C TRP A 28 23.20 -11.55 -15.07
N CYS A 29 21.97 -11.80 -15.51
CA CYS A 29 21.62 -13.03 -16.23
C CYS A 29 22.26 -13.11 -17.62
N VAL A 30 22.24 -12.01 -18.38
CA VAL A 30 22.77 -11.94 -19.75
C VAL A 30 24.28 -12.08 -19.77
N ASP A 31 24.98 -11.53 -18.78
CA ASP A 31 26.44 -11.66 -18.63
C ASP A 31 26.90 -13.06 -18.16
N GLY A 32 25.98 -14.01 -18.02
CA GLY A 32 26.29 -15.37 -17.60
C GLY A 32 26.51 -15.53 -16.10
N LYS A 33 25.92 -14.64 -15.28
CA LYS A 33 25.99 -14.66 -13.81
C LYS A 33 27.43 -14.54 -13.28
N PRO A 34 28.13 -13.45 -13.61
CA PRO A 34 29.51 -13.26 -13.15
C PRO A 34 29.58 -13.22 -11.62
N HIS A 35 30.71 -13.71 -11.09
CA HIS A 35 31.06 -13.56 -9.70
C HIS A 35 31.76 -12.20 -9.51
N TYR A 36 31.10 -11.25 -8.85
CA TYR A 36 31.63 -9.90 -8.64
C TYR A 36 32.68 -9.89 -7.53
N SER A 37 33.56 -8.88 -7.56
CA SER A 37 34.59 -8.72 -6.52
C SER A 37 34.04 -8.33 -5.15
N SER A 38 32.77 -7.92 -5.07
CA SER A 38 32.05 -7.66 -3.81
C SER A 38 31.42 -8.92 -3.22
N MET A 39 31.35 -10.01 -3.99
CA MET A 39 30.76 -11.28 -3.54
C MET A 39 31.73 -12.05 -2.66
N GLU A 40 31.17 -12.78 -1.69
CA GLU A 40 31.94 -13.70 -0.86
C GLU A 40 32.34 -14.95 -1.66
N PRO A 41 33.49 -15.60 -1.36
CA PRO A 41 33.99 -16.72 -2.16
C PRO A 41 33.03 -17.91 -2.32
N THR A 42 32.08 -18.09 -1.39
CA THR A 42 31.08 -19.17 -1.39
C THR A 42 29.73 -18.77 -1.99
N GLN A 43 29.62 -17.52 -2.43
CA GLN A 43 28.40 -16.93 -2.99
C GLN A 43 28.32 -17.18 -4.51
N ASN A 44 27.20 -17.74 -4.95
CA ASN A 44 26.91 -18.05 -6.36
C ASN A 44 25.78 -17.18 -6.94
N ILE A 45 24.97 -16.56 -6.07
CA ILE A 45 23.88 -15.65 -6.45
C ILE A 45 24.27 -14.25 -5.99
N ALA A 46 24.36 -13.31 -6.93
CA ALA A 46 24.71 -11.92 -6.62
C ALA A 46 23.57 -11.24 -5.85
N TYR A 47 23.93 -10.50 -4.79
CA TYR A 47 23.03 -9.52 -4.18
C TYR A 47 22.73 -8.40 -5.19
N ILE A 48 21.61 -7.71 -4.99
CA ILE A 48 21.31 -6.46 -5.71
C ILE A 48 22.46 -5.48 -5.55
N SER A 49 22.96 -5.37 -4.32
CA SER A 49 24.08 -4.49 -3.97
C SER A 49 25.39 -4.88 -4.67
N ASP A 50 25.63 -6.16 -4.97
CA ASP A 50 26.79 -6.61 -5.75
C ASP A 50 26.73 -6.13 -7.20
N VAL A 51 25.58 -6.32 -7.84
CA VAL A 51 25.35 -5.85 -9.22
C VAL A 51 25.43 -4.32 -9.24
N GLY A 52 24.83 -3.67 -8.23
CA GLY A 52 24.85 -2.23 -8.03
C GLY A 52 26.22 -1.64 -7.68
N ALA A 53 27.19 -2.43 -7.23
CA ALA A 53 28.56 -1.98 -6.99
C ALA A 53 29.44 -1.98 -8.27
N GLY A 54 28.99 -2.68 -9.31
CA GLY A 54 29.68 -2.84 -10.60
C GLY A 54 29.43 -1.68 -11.57
N SER A 55 29.34 -2.02 -12.86
CA SER A 55 29.08 -1.07 -13.96
C SER A 55 27.72 -0.36 -13.84
N LEU A 56 26.75 -1.00 -13.18
CA LEU A 56 25.39 -0.48 -13.00
C LEU A 56 25.21 0.42 -11.78
N LYS A 57 26.28 0.83 -11.10
CA LYS A 57 26.20 1.78 -9.99
C LYS A 57 25.43 3.07 -10.30
N PRO A 58 25.61 3.73 -11.47
CA PRO A 58 24.82 4.91 -11.81
C PRO A 58 23.32 4.63 -11.92
N LEU A 59 22.94 3.45 -12.42
CA LEU A 59 21.55 3.00 -12.48
C LEU A 59 21.00 2.79 -11.06
N PHE A 60 21.75 2.15 -10.18
CA PHE A 60 21.33 1.89 -8.80
C PHE A 60 21.14 3.19 -8.01
N ILE A 61 22.06 4.15 -8.12
CA ILE A 61 21.94 5.46 -7.48
C ILE A 61 20.74 6.24 -8.04
N THR A 62 20.62 6.35 -9.36
CA THR A 62 19.57 7.15 -9.99
C THR A 62 18.19 6.55 -9.68
N GLY A 63 18.04 5.23 -9.82
CA GLY A 63 16.79 4.53 -9.53
C GLY A 63 16.40 4.65 -8.06
N SER A 64 17.36 4.52 -7.13
CA SER A 64 17.14 4.71 -5.70
C SER A 64 16.67 6.13 -5.37
N CYS A 65 17.35 7.16 -5.87
CA CYS A 65 16.98 8.56 -5.66
C CYS A 65 15.58 8.88 -6.19
N VAL A 66 15.27 8.46 -7.43
CA VAL A 66 13.95 8.73 -8.01
C VAL A 66 12.86 7.98 -7.24
N THR A 67 13.10 6.70 -6.90
CA THR A 67 12.14 5.89 -6.14
C THR A 67 11.79 6.56 -4.81
N THR A 68 12.78 6.92 -4.00
CA THR A 68 12.54 7.43 -2.65
C THR A 68 11.95 8.82 -2.63
N VAL A 69 12.41 9.73 -3.51
CA VAL A 69 11.83 11.07 -3.62
C VAL A 69 10.35 11.00 -3.98
N PHE A 70 9.97 10.17 -4.95
CA PHE A 70 8.57 10.03 -5.34
C PHE A 70 7.73 9.27 -4.29
N LEU A 71 8.35 8.35 -3.53
CA LEU A 71 7.70 7.71 -2.39
C LEU A 71 7.42 8.74 -1.28
N ASP A 72 8.38 9.59 -0.93
CA ASP A 72 8.21 10.66 0.05
C ASP A 72 7.16 11.68 -0.40
N LEU A 73 7.14 12.04 -1.68
CA LEU A 73 6.08 12.87 -2.26
C LEU A 73 4.70 12.21 -2.13
N SER A 74 4.62 10.87 -2.17
CA SER A 74 3.37 10.13 -1.95
C SER A 74 2.89 10.28 -0.50
N PHE A 75 3.79 10.12 0.48
CA PHE A 75 3.50 10.35 1.90
C PHE A 75 3.06 11.80 2.17
N ILE A 76 3.79 12.78 1.63
CA ILE A 76 3.47 14.21 1.77
C ILE A 76 2.11 14.53 1.13
N SER A 77 1.84 13.98 -0.05
CA SER A 77 0.58 14.19 -0.76
C SER A 77 -0.61 13.65 0.03
N GLU A 78 -0.48 12.45 0.59
CA GLU A 78 -1.50 11.86 1.44
C GLU A 78 -1.80 12.76 2.65
N ARG A 79 -0.74 13.21 3.33
CA ARG A 79 -0.85 14.12 4.47
C ARG A 79 -1.52 15.44 4.12
N TRP A 80 -1.12 16.05 3.00
CA TRP A 80 -1.64 17.33 2.54
C TRP A 80 -3.11 17.23 2.12
N LEU A 81 -3.50 16.13 1.46
CA LEU A 81 -4.88 15.86 1.09
C LEU A 81 -5.79 15.61 2.31
N ARG A 82 -5.28 14.95 3.36
CA ARG A 82 -5.97 14.82 4.66
C ARG A 82 -6.13 16.16 5.38
N HIS A 83 -5.11 17.02 5.30
CA HIS A 83 -5.17 18.35 5.92
C HIS A 83 -6.20 19.27 5.22
N ASN A 84 -6.32 19.18 3.90
CA ASN A 84 -7.25 20.00 3.10
C ASN A 84 -8.68 19.43 3.02
N GLY A 85 -9.00 18.37 3.77
CA GLY A 85 -10.34 17.76 3.79
C GLY A 85 -10.75 17.08 2.47
N ARG A 86 -9.79 16.74 1.61
CA ARG A 86 -10.01 15.94 0.38
C ARG A 86 -9.88 14.44 0.62
N LEU A 87 -9.29 14.07 1.75
CA LEU A 87 -9.30 12.76 2.38
C LEU A 87 -9.82 12.92 3.82
N VAL A 88 -10.21 11.81 4.46
CA VAL A 88 -10.71 11.81 5.86
C VAL A 88 -9.75 12.59 6.77
N ALA A 89 -10.25 13.69 7.32
CA ALA A 89 -9.46 14.65 8.08
C ALA A 89 -9.06 14.08 9.45
N ASN A 90 -7.86 14.46 9.91
CA ASN A 90 -7.40 14.09 11.24
C ASN A 90 -8.18 14.87 12.30
N THR A 91 -8.92 14.16 13.14
CA THR A 91 -9.76 14.74 14.20
C THR A 91 -8.97 15.06 15.47
N SER A 92 -7.77 14.47 15.66
CA SER A 92 -6.98 14.59 16.89
C SER A 92 -5.56 15.11 16.65
N VAL A 93 -5.04 15.94 17.58
CA VAL A 93 -3.63 16.40 17.61
C VAL A 93 -2.66 15.22 17.62
N PHE A 94 -3.03 14.13 18.31
CA PHE A 94 -2.22 12.91 18.35
C PHE A 94 -2.04 12.27 16.96
N GLN A 95 -3.08 12.25 16.12
CA GLN A 95 -2.95 11.75 14.73
C GLN A 95 -2.01 12.63 13.92
N LYS A 96 -2.02 13.96 14.13
CA LYS A 96 -1.08 14.87 13.48
C LYS A 96 0.38 14.59 13.88
N VAL A 97 0.62 14.26 15.15
CA VAL A 97 1.95 13.87 15.64
C VAL A 97 2.39 12.55 15.04
N LEU A 98 1.55 11.51 15.06
CA LEU A 98 1.87 10.21 14.44
C LEU A 98 2.24 10.36 12.97
N SER A 99 1.47 11.15 12.22
CA SER A 99 1.73 11.42 10.81
C SER A 99 3.06 12.15 10.58
N LEU A 100 3.39 13.12 11.44
CA LEU A 100 4.67 13.84 11.36
C LEU A 100 5.85 12.93 11.68
N VAL A 101 5.72 12.06 12.68
CA VAL A 101 6.74 11.07 13.03
C VAL A 101 6.93 10.06 11.89
N SER A 102 5.83 9.58 11.30
CA SER A 102 5.88 8.69 10.13
C SER A 102 6.64 9.34 8.96
N LEU A 103 6.35 10.60 8.65
CA LEU A 103 7.03 11.34 7.59
C LEU A 103 8.53 11.57 7.89
N PHE A 104 8.88 11.87 9.14
CA PHE A 104 10.28 12.02 9.55
C PHE A 104 11.06 10.72 9.32
N PHE A 105 10.52 9.59 9.76
CA PHE A 105 11.17 8.29 9.59
C PHE A 105 11.20 7.82 8.12
N ALA A 106 10.22 8.20 7.29
CA ALA A 106 10.29 8.00 5.85
C ALA A 106 11.49 8.74 5.24
N GLY A 107 11.69 10.01 5.63
CA GLY A 107 12.87 10.79 5.21
C GLY A 107 14.19 10.18 5.69
N VAL A 108 14.25 9.62 6.90
CA VAL A 108 15.42 8.85 7.37
C VAL A 108 15.66 7.62 6.50
N GLY A 109 14.61 6.89 6.15
CA GLY A 109 14.67 5.75 5.22
C GLY A 109 15.18 6.14 3.83
N THR A 110 14.71 7.29 3.30
CA THR A 110 15.18 7.88 2.04
C THR A 110 16.66 8.19 2.07
N VAL A 111 17.14 8.85 3.13
CA VAL A 111 18.58 9.11 3.31
C VAL A 111 19.37 7.80 3.37
N GLY A 112 18.86 6.80 4.09
CA GLY A 112 19.46 5.46 4.12
C GLY A 112 19.62 4.84 2.74
N LEU A 113 18.55 4.83 1.93
CA LEU A 113 18.58 4.20 0.60
C LEU A 113 19.45 4.97 -0.41
N ILE A 114 19.47 6.30 -0.35
CA ILE A 114 20.37 7.10 -1.20
C ILE A 114 21.82 6.85 -0.79
N CYS A 115 22.13 6.91 0.51
CA CYS A 115 23.48 6.68 0.99
C CYS A 115 23.98 5.25 0.71
N LEU A 116 23.18 4.21 0.91
CA LEU A 116 23.61 2.83 0.60
C LEU A 116 23.87 2.63 -0.90
N SER A 117 23.17 3.37 -1.77
CA SER A 117 23.43 3.29 -3.22
C SER A 117 24.76 3.95 -3.61
N ILE A 118 25.22 4.94 -2.85
CA ILE A 118 26.48 5.66 -3.07
C ILE A 118 27.66 4.90 -2.44
N PHE A 119 27.51 4.49 -1.17
CA PHE A 119 28.48 3.70 -0.42
C PHE A 119 28.24 2.22 -0.72
N ASP A 120 28.88 1.73 -1.78
CA ASP A 120 28.70 0.37 -2.28
C ASP A 120 29.42 -0.70 -1.43
N THR A 121 29.06 -1.96 -1.67
CA THR A 121 29.62 -3.13 -0.97
C THR A 121 31.09 -3.42 -1.29
N LEU A 122 31.63 -2.86 -2.37
CA LEU A 122 33.00 -3.11 -2.80
C LEU A 122 34.02 -2.18 -2.12
N ARG A 123 33.68 -0.90 -1.94
CA ARG A 123 34.59 0.11 -1.39
C ARG A 123 34.27 0.46 0.06
N TYR A 124 32.99 0.38 0.44
CA TYR A 124 32.51 0.81 1.76
C TYR A 124 31.50 -0.17 2.39
N PRO A 125 31.82 -1.48 2.51
CA PRO A 125 30.86 -2.50 2.97
C PRO A 125 30.22 -2.19 4.32
N THR A 126 31.00 -1.74 5.32
CA THR A 126 30.47 -1.40 6.65
C THR A 126 29.50 -0.21 6.62
N LEU A 127 29.75 0.79 5.76
CA LEU A 127 28.83 1.91 5.59
C LEU A 127 27.58 1.48 4.83
N HIS A 128 27.74 0.63 3.81
CA HIS A 128 26.63 0.06 3.06
C HIS A 128 25.64 -0.65 4.01
N ASP A 129 26.14 -1.55 4.86
CA ASP A 129 25.32 -2.31 5.80
C ASP A 129 24.63 -1.40 6.83
N LEU A 130 25.32 -0.36 7.31
CA LEU A 130 24.75 0.62 8.23
C LEU A 130 23.59 1.39 7.57
N PHE A 131 23.76 1.83 6.33
CA PHE A 131 22.73 2.55 5.60
C PHE A 131 21.59 1.63 5.14
N LEU A 132 21.86 0.35 4.87
CA LEU A 132 20.84 -0.69 4.67
C LEU A 132 19.97 -0.86 5.91
N LEU A 133 20.58 -0.95 7.09
CA LEU A 133 19.85 -0.99 8.36
C LEU A 133 19.02 0.29 8.56
N LEU A 134 19.60 1.46 8.29
CA LEU A 134 18.92 2.75 8.43
C LEU A 134 17.71 2.85 7.50
N PHE A 135 17.85 2.39 6.25
CA PHE A 135 16.78 2.28 5.26
C PHE A 135 15.63 1.41 5.76
N ILE A 136 15.92 0.16 6.15
CA ILE A 136 14.92 -0.81 6.60
C ILE A 136 14.20 -0.30 7.86
N VAL A 137 14.95 0.09 8.88
CA VAL A 137 14.38 0.55 10.16
C VAL A 137 13.60 1.85 9.96
N GLY A 138 14.09 2.77 9.15
CA GLY A 138 13.41 4.03 8.82
C GLY A 138 12.03 3.78 8.22
N TYR A 139 11.94 3.01 7.13
CA TYR A 139 10.65 2.74 6.50
C TYR A 139 9.72 1.85 7.33
N VAL A 140 10.25 0.87 8.08
CA VAL A 140 9.41 0.04 8.97
C VAL A 140 8.80 0.88 10.08
N ILE A 141 9.59 1.73 10.77
CA ILE A 141 9.06 2.62 11.80
C ILE A 141 8.04 3.59 11.20
N SER A 142 8.35 4.17 10.04
CA SER A 142 7.42 5.03 9.30
C SER A 142 6.09 4.33 9.03
N ALA A 143 6.13 3.10 8.54
CA ALA A 143 4.97 2.29 8.20
C ALA A 143 4.14 1.90 9.44
N VAL A 144 4.78 1.59 10.57
CA VAL A 144 4.09 1.33 11.85
C VAL A 144 3.31 2.55 12.30
N PHE A 145 3.93 3.74 12.28
CA PHE A 145 3.25 4.98 12.66
C PHE A 145 2.12 5.35 11.70
N LEU A 146 2.31 5.11 10.40
CA LEU A 146 1.27 5.26 9.40
C LEU A 146 0.09 4.33 9.71
N CYS A 147 0.32 3.03 9.87
CA CYS A 147 -0.72 2.07 10.21
C CYS A 147 -1.44 2.42 11.52
N TRP A 148 -0.72 2.93 12.52
CA TRP A 148 -1.33 3.36 13.78
C TRP A 148 -2.25 4.58 13.59
N GLU A 149 -1.83 5.56 12.81
CA GLU A 149 -2.68 6.70 12.41
C GLU A 149 -3.95 6.20 11.72
N TYR A 150 -3.80 5.30 10.75
CA TYR A 150 -4.90 4.71 9.99
C TYR A 150 -5.87 3.88 10.84
N GLN A 151 -5.36 3.01 11.72
CA GLN A 151 -6.20 2.20 12.62
C GLN A 151 -7.08 3.11 13.48
N ARG A 152 -6.52 4.21 13.99
CA ARG A 152 -7.27 5.17 14.82
C ARG A 152 -8.31 5.95 14.02
N LEU A 153 -8.03 6.29 12.76
CA LEU A 153 -9.01 6.87 11.84
C LEU A 153 -10.13 5.88 11.51
N GLY A 154 -9.79 4.62 11.23
CA GLY A 154 -10.73 3.56 10.87
C GLY A 154 -11.74 3.21 11.97
N ILE A 155 -11.38 3.40 13.24
CA ILE A 155 -12.30 3.25 14.38
C ILE A 155 -13.42 4.32 14.35
N HIS A 156 -13.13 5.54 13.89
CA HIS A 156 -14.12 6.62 13.80
C HIS A 156 -14.98 6.54 12.52
N PHE A 157 -14.41 6.07 11.41
CA PHE A 157 -15.09 6.01 10.10
C PHE A 157 -15.41 4.56 9.69
N ARG A 158 -16.12 3.85 10.59
CA ARG A 158 -16.39 2.41 10.48
C ARG A 158 -17.20 2.00 9.23
N GLN A 159 -17.74 2.94 8.46
CA GLN A 159 -18.64 2.69 7.33
C GLN A 159 -17.94 2.55 5.96
N HIS A 160 -16.67 2.95 5.80
CA HIS A 160 -16.04 2.94 4.47
C HIS A 160 -15.18 1.68 4.22
N ALA A 161 -15.68 0.76 3.36
CA ALA A 161 -14.99 -0.48 3.00
C ALA A 161 -13.67 -0.25 2.22
N VAL A 162 -13.66 0.71 1.30
CA VAL A 162 -12.50 1.00 0.44
C VAL A 162 -11.26 1.42 1.23
N LEU A 163 -11.42 2.28 2.25
CA LEU A 163 -10.31 2.70 3.13
C LEU A 163 -9.78 1.53 3.98
N ARG A 164 -10.66 0.61 4.38
CA ARG A 164 -10.29 -0.57 5.16
C ARG A 164 -9.50 -1.57 4.33
N ASN A 165 -9.90 -1.76 3.07
CA ASN A 165 -9.22 -2.67 2.15
C ASN A 165 -7.80 -2.20 1.85
N SER A 166 -7.62 -0.90 1.56
CA SER A 166 -6.27 -0.33 1.37
C SER A 166 -5.38 -0.49 2.61
N PHE A 167 -5.94 -0.27 3.80
CA PHE A 167 -5.23 -0.49 5.06
C PHE A 167 -4.76 -1.94 5.24
N TRP A 168 -5.65 -2.92 5.03
CA TRP A 168 -5.29 -4.33 5.19
C TRP A 168 -4.27 -4.81 4.14
N ILE A 169 -4.37 -4.32 2.91
CA ILE A 169 -3.38 -4.59 1.85
C ILE A 169 -2.00 -4.08 2.29
N LYS A 170 -1.92 -2.82 2.76
CA LYS A 170 -0.67 -2.23 3.26
C LYS A 170 -0.10 -2.99 4.45
N LEU A 171 -0.95 -3.30 5.42
CA LEU A 171 -0.55 -4.04 6.61
C LEU A 171 -0.01 -5.43 6.26
N ALA A 172 -0.64 -6.13 5.31
CA ALA A 172 -0.17 -7.41 4.82
C ALA A 172 1.22 -7.29 4.19
N PHE A 173 1.45 -6.29 3.34
CA PHE A 173 2.78 -6.06 2.76
C PHE A 173 3.83 -5.78 3.83
N ILE A 174 3.54 -4.90 4.80
CA ILE A 174 4.48 -4.60 5.91
C ILE A 174 4.87 -5.86 6.67
N PHE A 175 3.92 -6.74 6.99
CA PHE A 175 4.23 -8.00 7.68
C PHE A 175 5.04 -8.96 6.82
N ILE A 176 4.72 -9.08 5.53
CA ILE A 176 5.47 -9.92 4.59
C ILE A 176 6.91 -9.39 4.45
N GLU A 177 7.08 -8.09 4.25
CA GLU A 177 8.38 -7.43 4.12
C GLU A 177 9.21 -7.57 5.39
N LEU A 178 8.61 -7.35 6.57
CA LEU A 178 9.30 -7.53 7.84
C LEU A 178 9.76 -8.98 8.03
N ALA A 179 8.91 -9.95 7.71
CA ALA A 179 9.26 -11.36 7.81
C ALA A 179 10.41 -11.73 6.85
N LEU A 180 10.35 -11.26 5.60
CA LEU A 180 11.40 -11.48 4.61
C LEU A 180 12.70 -10.75 4.99
N ALA A 181 12.64 -9.54 5.53
CA ALA A 181 13.81 -8.77 5.99
C ALA A 181 14.49 -9.44 7.20
N ILE A 182 13.71 -9.97 8.14
CA ILE A 182 14.25 -10.76 9.25
C ILE A 182 14.91 -12.04 8.72
N ALA A 183 14.26 -12.75 7.80
CA ALA A 183 14.84 -13.93 7.19
C ALA A 183 16.16 -13.62 6.45
N PHE A 184 16.19 -12.52 5.70
CA PHE A 184 17.38 -12.00 5.03
C PHE A 184 18.52 -11.76 6.03
N ALA A 185 18.25 -11.01 7.10
CA ALA A 185 19.23 -10.71 8.13
C ALA A 185 19.77 -11.99 8.79
N VAL A 186 18.89 -12.93 9.16
CA VAL A 186 19.27 -14.21 9.77
C VAL A 186 20.13 -15.06 8.83
N CYS A 187 19.77 -15.15 7.55
CA CYS A 187 20.57 -15.86 6.55
C CYS A 187 21.95 -15.23 6.38
N ASN A 188 22.03 -13.90 6.39
CA ASN A 188 23.30 -13.18 6.28
C ASN A 188 24.19 -13.42 7.51
N PHE A 189 23.65 -13.33 8.73
CA PHE A 189 24.39 -13.64 9.97
C PHE A 189 24.83 -15.10 10.09
N LYS A 190 24.14 -16.02 9.40
CA LYS A 190 24.52 -17.44 9.33
C LYS A 190 25.43 -17.77 8.14
N TYR A 191 25.92 -16.77 7.41
CA TYR A 191 26.78 -16.93 6.24
C TYR A 191 26.14 -17.78 5.13
N ASN A 192 24.81 -17.82 5.07
CA ASN A 192 24.06 -18.48 3.99
C ASN A 192 23.77 -17.46 2.89
N TYR A 193 24.82 -17.05 2.19
CA TYR A 193 24.79 -15.91 1.27
C TYR A 193 23.85 -16.11 0.08
N ASN A 194 23.77 -17.33 -0.47
CA ASN A 194 22.88 -17.61 -1.60
C ASN A 194 21.41 -17.45 -1.22
N ALA A 195 21.02 -17.95 -0.04
CA ALA A 195 19.64 -17.78 0.46
C ALA A 195 19.37 -16.31 0.79
N ALA A 196 20.32 -15.61 1.41
CA ALA A 196 20.19 -14.20 1.69
C ALA A 196 20.07 -13.37 0.40
N ALA A 197 20.83 -13.66 -0.65
CA ALA A 197 20.71 -12.96 -1.94
C ALA A 197 19.31 -13.14 -2.55
N VAL A 198 18.77 -14.36 -2.56
CA VAL A 198 17.39 -14.61 -3.02
C VAL A 198 16.37 -13.83 -2.19
N LEU A 199 16.57 -13.76 -0.87
CA LEU A 199 15.69 -13.01 0.02
C LEU A 199 15.78 -11.49 -0.21
N GLU A 200 16.96 -10.95 -0.46
CA GLU A 200 17.13 -9.52 -0.80
C GLU A 200 16.37 -9.14 -2.08
N TRP A 201 16.50 -9.97 -3.13
CA TRP A 201 15.71 -9.81 -4.36
C TRP A 201 14.22 -9.90 -4.08
N ALA A 202 13.78 -10.91 -3.31
CA ALA A 202 12.37 -11.09 -2.97
C ALA A 202 11.80 -9.89 -2.18
N VAL A 203 12.49 -9.42 -1.14
CA VAL A 203 12.12 -8.23 -0.36
C VAL A 203 11.97 -7.03 -1.29
N SER A 204 12.95 -6.81 -2.17
CA SER A 204 12.97 -5.65 -3.06
C SER A 204 11.84 -5.70 -4.09
N PHE A 205 11.49 -6.87 -4.62
CA PHE A 205 10.32 -7.00 -5.50
C PHE A 205 9.01 -6.80 -4.74
N VAL A 206 8.88 -7.35 -3.54
CA VAL A 206 7.69 -7.14 -2.69
C VAL A 206 7.49 -5.66 -2.35
N PHE A 207 8.58 -4.93 -2.08
CA PHE A 207 8.56 -3.49 -1.83
C PHE A 207 7.91 -2.69 -2.99
N THR A 208 8.03 -3.16 -4.23
CA THR A 208 7.32 -2.55 -5.37
C THR A 208 5.81 -2.54 -5.15
N PHE A 209 5.25 -3.66 -4.69
CA PHE A 209 3.82 -3.79 -4.46
C PHE A 209 3.36 -3.00 -3.24
N TYR A 210 4.21 -2.91 -2.20
CA TYR A 210 3.99 -1.99 -1.09
C TYR A 210 3.89 -0.54 -1.59
N VAL A 211 4.83 -0.06 -2.41
CA VAL A 211 4.78 1.30 -2.98
C VAL A 211 3.52 1.48 -3.84
N LEU A 212 3.18 0.52 -4.70
CA LEU A 212 1.97 0.58 -5.52
C LEU A 212 0.67 0.61 -4.69
N SER A 213 0.68 0.08 -3.47
CA SER A 213 -0.51 0.14 -2.61
C SER A 213 -0.94 1.59 -2.29
N PHE A 214 -0.02 2.57 -2.30
CA PHE A 214 -0.34 4.00 -2.12
C PHE A 214 -1.15 4.60 -3.27
N VAL A 215 -1.15 3.96 -4.45
CA VAL A 215 -2.01 4.38 -5.57
C VAL A 215 -3.48 4.30 -5.14
N TYR A 216 -3.87 3.26 -4.41
CA TYR A 216 -5.26 3.07 -3.94
C TYR A 216 -5.72 4.20 -3.01
N ASP A 217 -4.82 4.77 -2.20
CA ASP A 217 -5.16 5.88 -1.30
C ASP A 217 -5.26 7.23 -2.02
N LEU A 218 -4.55 7.41 -3.13
CA LEU A 218 -4.48 8.69 -3.85
C LEU A 218 -5.44 8.76 -5.05
N ILE A 219 -5.98 7.64 -5.54
CA ILE A 219 -7.02 7.59 -6.59
C ILE A 219 -8.29 8.36 -6.18
N PRO A 220 -8.87 8.19 -4.97
CA PRO A 220 -10.09 8.87 -4.58
C PRO A 220 -9.98 10.41 -4.63
N ALA A 221 -8.78 10.95 -4.39
CA ALA A 221 -8.53 12.38 -4.44
C ALA A 221 -8.72 13.00 -5.84
N VAL A 222 -8.71 12.20 -6.91
CA VAL A 222 -8.97 12.67 -8.28
C VAL A 222 -10.45 12.97 -8.49
N LYS A 223 -11.33 12.20 -7.83
CA LYS A 223 -12.77 12.29 -7.98
C LYS A 223 -13.37 13.47 -7.20
N THR A 224 -12.68 13.99 -6.19
CA THR A 224 -13.09 15.17 -5.41
C THR A 224 -12.57 16.50 -5.98
N LYS A 225 -12.37 16.62 -7.29
CA LYS A 225 -11.95 17.89 -7.92
C LYS A 225 -13.04 18.97 -7.73
N GLY A 226 -12.85 19.84 -6.74
CA GLY A 226 -13.67 21.04 -6.52
C GLY A 226 -14.71 20.95 -5.41
N ALA A 227 -14.88 19.79 -4.78
CA ALA A 227 -15.73 19.64 -3.60
C ALA A 227 -14.94 19.02 -2.45
N PRO A 228 -15.09 19.48 -1.19
CA PRO A 228 -14.59 18.76 -0.04
C PRO A 228 -15.11 17.31 -0.06
N PHE A 229 -14.36 16.37 0.52
CA PHE A 229 -14.81 14.99 0.67
C PHE A 229 -16.11 15.01 1.52
N ASN A 230 -17.25 15.03 0.84
CA ASN A 230 -18.58 15.19 1.41
C ASN A 230 -19.32 13.85 1.30
N ARG A 231 -20.28 13.65 2.19
CA ARG A 231 -21.15 12.46 2.30
C ARG A 231 -21.79 11.98 0.98
N SER A 232 -21.96 12.87 0.01
CA SER A 232 -22.48 12.57 -1.33
C SER A 232 -21.49 11.82 -2.22
N THR A 233 -20.20 12.20 -2.17
CA THR A 233 -19.13 11.53 -2.93
C THR A 233 -18.81 10.15 -2.36
N GLU A 234 -19.04 9.98 -1.04
CA GLU A 234 -18.95 8.71 -0.31
C GLU A 234 -20.06 7.74 -0.76
N MET A 235 -21.32 8.18 -0.81
CA MET A 235 -22.44 7.35 -1.32
C MET A 235 -22.27 6.96 -2.79
N GLU A 236 -21.71 7.82 -3.63
CA GLU A 236 -21.39 7.48 -5.03
C GLU A 236 -20.25 6.45 -5.15
N GLN A 237 -19.29 6.45 -4.22
CA GLN A 237 -18.20 5.48 -4.22
C GLN A 237 -18.66 4.12 -3.68
N GLU A 238 -19.43 4.10 -2.60
CA GLU A 238 -20.06 2.88 -2.07
C GLU A 238 -21.07 2.29 -3.07
N ALA A 239 -21.87 3.11 -3.76
CA ALA A 239 -22.80 2.63 -4.79
C ALA A 239 -22.08 2.09 -6.06
N ASN A 240 -20.82 2.46 -6.27
CA ASN A 240 -20.01 1.98 -7.40
C ASN A 240 -19.05 0.83 -7.02
N ASP A 241 -18.95 0.46 -5.75
CA ASP A 241 -18.15 -0.67 -5.29
C ASP A 241 -18.85 -2.00 -5.69
N PRO A 242 -18.20 -2.89 -6.46
CA PRO A 242 -18.80 -4.15 -6.90
C PRO A 242 -19.21 -5.06 -5.73
N GLU A 243 -18.51 -5.01 -4.58
CA GLU A 243 -18.89 -5.78 -3.38
C GLU A 243 -20.16 -5.22 -2.73
N ALA A 244 -20.27 -3.89 -2.64
CA ALA A 244 -21.48 -3.24 -2.13
C ALA A 244 -22.67 -3.44 -3.06
N ARG A 245 -22.46 -3.44 -4.39
CA ARG A 245 -23.50 -3.79 -5.38
C ARG A 245 -23.96 -5.24 -5.27
N ALA A 246 -23.06 -6.17 -4.93
CA ALA A 246 -23.43 -7.56 -4.70
C ALA A 246 -24.28 -7.70 -3.43
N HIS A 247 -23.87 -7.04 -2.34
CA HIS A 247 -24.58 -7.05 -1.06
C HIS A 247 -25.95 -6.35 -1.14
N ASP A 248 -26.07 -5.26 -1.90
CA ASP A 248 -27.33 -4.54 -2.14
C ASP A 248 -28.25 -5.30 -3.11
N ARG A 249 -27.69 -6.04 -4.07
CA ARG A 249 -28.47 -6.98 -4.90
C ARG A 249 -29.03 -8.11 -4.05
N GLU A 250 -28.21 -8.77 -3.22
CA GLU A 250 -28.69 -9.82 -2.32
C GLU A 250 -29.75 -9.33 -1.35
N GLY A 251 -29.56 -8.13 -0.75
CA GLY A 251 -30.56 -7.50 0.12
C GLY A 251 -31.88 -7.15 -0.58
N ARG A 252 -31.86 -6.78 -1.86
CA ARG A 252 -33.10 -6.60 -2.65
C ARG A 252 -33.79 -7.92 -2.96
N PHE A 253 -33.03 -8.97 -3.29
CA PHE A 253 -33.62 -10.28 -3.57
C PHE A 253 -34.29 -10.89 -2.32
N THR A 254 -33.73 -10.68 -1.13
CA THR A 254 -34.36 -11.14 0.12
C THR A 254 -35.60 -10.33 0.47
N ALA A 255 -35.57 -9.00 0.33
CA ALA A 255 -36.71 -8.14 0.59
C ALA A 255 -37.89 -8.38 -0.37
N ASP A 256 -37.64 -8.57 -1.67
CA ASP A 256 -38.69 -8.92 -2.63
C ASP A 256 -39.23 -10.34 -2.39
N SER A 257 -38.38 -11.29 -1.98
CA SER A 257 -38.82 -12.64 -1.60
C SER A 257 -39.75 -12.63 -0.38
N GLU A 258 -39.42 -11.86 0.67
CA GLU A 258 -40.31 -11.69 1.83
C GLU A 258 -41.63 -11.00 1.48
N ARG A 259 -41.60 -10.03 0.56
CA ARG A 259 -42.79 -9.32 0.10
C ARG A 259 -43.73 -10.21 -0.72
N THR A 260 -43.18 -11.12 -1.53
CA THR A 260 -43.98 -12.12 -2.26
C THR A 260 -44.57 -13.21 -1.37
N LEU A 261 -43.91 -13.57 -0.27
CA LEU A 261 -44.45 -14.52 0.72
C LEU A 261 -45.59 -13.92 1.57
N ALA A 262 -45.50 -12.64 1.93
CA ALA A 262 -46.54 -11.95 2.70
C ALA A 262 -47.80 -11.60 1.90
N ALA A 263 -47.73 -11.59 0.56
CA ALA A 263 -48.84 -11.18 -0.31
C ALA A 263 -49.86 -12.29 -0.61
N ASN A 264 -49.63 -13.55 -0.18
CA ASN A 264 -50.48 -14.68 -0.55
C ASN A 264 -51.55 -15.10 0.48
N ASP A 265 -51.66 -14.44 1.63
CA ASP A 265 -52.56 -14.87 2.72
C ASP A 265 -53.82 -14.01 2.94
N ILE A 266 -54.38 -13.42 1.88
CA ILE A 266 -55.73 -12.81 1.96
C ILE A 266 -56.63 -13.31 0.82
N ARG A 267 -57.32 -14.43 1.08
CA ARG A 267 -58.65 -14.71 0.50
C ARG A 267 -59.69 -14.70 1.61
N THR A 268 -60.16 -13.50 1.94
CA THR A 268 -61.45 -13.29 2.58
C THR A 268 -62.54 -13.45 1.53
N THR A 269 -63.39 -14.47 1.67
CA THR A 269 -64.63 -14.58 0.88
C THR A 269 -65.70 -13.67 1.49
N SER A 270 -65.91 -12.51 0.88
CA SER A 270 -67.20 -11.78 0.91
C SER A 270 -68.31 -12.70 0.37
N GLY A 271 -69.55 -12.75 0.82
CA GLY A 271 -70.38 -11.74 1.48
C GLY A 271 -71.74 -11.78 0.77
N THR A 272 -72.80 -12.21 1.46
CA THR A 272 -74.18 -12.09 0.95
C THR A 272 -75.09 -11.63 2.08
N LYS A 273 -75.53 -10.36 2.01
CA LYS A 273 -76.63 -9.82 2.83
C LYS A 273 -77.96 -10.21 2.16
N ALA A 274 -78.92 -10.68 2.95
CA ALA A 274 -80.33 -10.77 2.59
C ALA A 274 -81.19 -10.55 3.86
N PRO A 275 -82.45 -10.10 3.72
CA PRO A 275 -82.97 -9.00 4.52
C PRO A 275 -83.87 -9.39 5.70
N VAL A 276 -84.18 -8.34 6.48
CA VAL A 276 -85.13 -8.23 7.60
C VAL A 276 -86.45 -8.97 7.35
N GLY A 277 -86.87 -9.80 8.32
CA GLY A 277 -88.17 -10.44 8.41
C GLY A 277 -88.57 -10.68 9.87
N ARG A 278 -89.76 -10.22 10.21
CA ARG A 278 -90.38 -10.06 11.54
C ARG A 278 -91.01 -11.36 12.07
N ASN A 279 -91.15 -11.41 13.40
CA ASN A 279 -92.21 -12.02 14.22
C ASN A 279 -92.05 -13.42 14.85
N PHE A 280 -92.45 -13.40 16.13
CA PHE A 280 -92.76 -14.44 17.13
C PHE A 280 -91.60 -15.07 17.89
#